data_AF-A0A8X8ZS16-F1
#
_entry.id   AF-A0A8X8ZS16-F1
#
_cell.length_a   1.000
_cell.length_b   1.000
_cell.length_c   1.000
_cell.angle_alpha   90.00
_cell.angle_beta   90.00
_cell.angle_gamma   90.00
#
_symmetry.space_group_name_H-M   'P 1'
#
loop_
_entity.id
_entity.type
_entity.pdbx_description
1 polymer ?
#
loop_
_entity_poly.entity_id
_entity_poly.type
_entity_poly.pdbx_seq_one_letter_code
_entity_poly.pdbx_strand_id
1 'polypeptide(L)'
;MASFGSIKHAIFEKQARKEQYQDHIRGLNAFDRHKKFLNDYVAYYGKEKSAREILPVKTDQDTIREGYRFIMTEEDDMNRSWEHKLVKRYYDKLFKEYCIADMSHYKTGKIGLRWRTEKEVIAGKGQFVCGNKHCDHEDGLSSYEASFYAPDISPIDILAIS
;
A
#
# COMPACT_ATOMS: atom_id res chain seq x y z
N MET A 1 -0.51 46.73 46.68
CA MET A 1 -1.63 46.91 45.73
C MET A 1 -1.04 47.06 44.34
N ALA A 2 -1.39 46.19 43.38
CA ALA A 2 -0.88 46.30 42.01
C ALA A 2 -1.41 47.59 41.35
N SER A 3 -0.53 48.40 40.77
CA SER A 3 -0.95 49.65 40.12
C SER A 3 -1.72 49.34 38.84
N PHE A 4 -2.65 50.22 38.46
CA PHE A 4 -3.40 50.09 37.20
C PHE A 4 -2.48 49.97 35.96
N GLY A 5 -1.29 50.57 35.99
CA GLY A 5 -0.29 50.42 34.95
C GLY A 5 0.30 48.99 34.88
N SER A 6 0.57 48.39 36.04
CA SER A 6 1.05 47.01 36.13
C SER A 6 0.01 46.00 35.63
N ILE A 7 -1.27 46.22 35.94
CA ILE A 7 -2.37 45.37 35.47
C ILE A 7 -2.53 45.48 33.95
N LYS A 8 -2.50 46.71 33.40
CA LYS A 8 -2.55 46.92 31.95
C LYS A 8 -1.39 46.21 31.24
N HIS A 9 -0.17 46.37 31.76
CA HIS A 9 1.02 45.71 31.20
C HIS A 9 0.88 44.19 31.19
N ALA A 10 0.42 43.58 32.29
CA ALA A 10 0.20 42.13 32.37
C ALA A 10 -0.87 41.64 31.39
N ILE A 11 -1.92 42.43 31.14
CA ILE A 11 -2.96 42.13 30.15
C ILE A 11 -2.38 42.18 28.73
N PHE A 12 -1.64 43.24 28.39
CA PHE A 12 -1.01 43.38 27.07
C PHE A 12 0.00 42.26 26.79
N GLU A 13 0.83 41.90 27.75
CA GLU A 13 1.81 40.82 27.60
C GLU A 13 1.14 39.46 27.39
N LYS A 14 0.02 39.21 28.09
CA LYS A 14 -0.79 37.99 27.90
C LYS A 14 -1.45 37.95 26.52
N GLN A 15 -1.89 39.09 26.00
CA GLN A 15 -2.46 39.20 24.66
C GLN A 15 -1.40 38.94 23.59
N ALA A 16 -0.22 39.55 23.71
CA ALA A 16 0.90 39.37 22.79
C ALA A 16 1.38 37.91 22.73
N ARG A 17 1.46 37.22 23.88
CA ARG A 17 1.80 35.78 23.90
C ARG A 17 0.77 34.91 23.19
N LYS A 18 -0.53 35.26 23.28
CA LYS A 18 -1.58 34.52 22.56
C LYS A 18 -1.47 34.71 21.06
N GLU A 19 -1.22 35.94 20.61
CA GLU A 19 -1.04 36.27 19.20
C GLU A 19 0.19 35.56 18.61
N GLN A 20 1.33 35.65 19.29
CA GLN A 20 2.55 34.93 18.92
C GLN A 20 2.33 33.42 18.80
N TYR A 21 1.59 32.82 19.73
CA TYR A 21 1.27 31.41 19.69
C TYR A 21 0.36 31.04 18.50
N GLN A 22 -0.64 31.88 18.20
CA GLN A 22 -1.54 31.67 17.06
C GLN A 22 -0.80 31.79 15.73
N ASP A 23 0.04 32.81 15.56
CA ASP A 23 0.81 33.03 14.34
C ASP A 23 1.81 31.89 14.12
N HIS A 24 2.45 31.43 15.19
CA HIS A 24 3.34 30.28 15.13
C HIS A 24 2.60 28.99 14.72
N ILE A 25 1.37 28.74 15.20
CA ILE A 25 0.57 27.59 14.75
C ILE A 25 0.18 27.74 13.27
N ARG A 26 -0.25 28.94 12.85
CA ARG A 26 -0.69 29.18 11.48
C ARG A 26 0.45 28.98 10.48
N GLY A 27 1.69 29.31 10.87
CA GLY A 27 2.89 29.11 10.04
C GLY A 27 3.40 27.67 9.91
N LEU A 28 2.87 26.72 10.69
CA LEU A 28 3.30 25.32 10.64
C LEU A 28 2.52 24.50 9.60
N ASN A 29 3.19 23.51 9.01
CA ASN A 29 2.55 22.51 8.16
C ASN A 29 1.54 21.67 8.96
N ALA A 30 0.58 21.04 8.29
CA ALA A 30 -0.47 20.22 8.90
C ALA A 30 0.11 19.11 9.80
N PHE A 31 1.17 18.44 9.35
CA PHE A 31 1.85 17.42 10.13
C PHE A 31 2.52 17.99 11.40
N ASP A 32 3.23 19.10 11.27
CA ASP A 32 3.94 19.73 12.39
C ASP A 32 2.98 20.29 13.44
N ARG A 33 1.86 20.89 12.99
CA ARG A 33 0.77 21.30 13.87
C ARG A 33 0.22 20.13 14.67
N HIS A 34 -0.05 19.02 14.00
CA HIS A 34 -0.58 17.82 14.65
C HIS A 34 0.38 17.29 15.73
N LYS A 35 1.67 17.17 15.40
CA LYS A 35 2.71 16.72 16.35
C LYS A 35 2.80 17.64 17.57
N LYS A 36 2.75 18.96 17.35
CA LYS A 36 2.76 19.95 18.43
C LYS A 36 1.56 19.78 19.36
N PHE A 37 0.34 19.69 18.81
CA PHE A 37 -0.86 19.52 19.62
C PHE A 37 -0.88 18.22 20.43
N LEU A 38 -0.40 17.12 19.86
CA LEU A 38 -0.24 15.87 20.59
C LEU A 38 0.73 16.03 21.76
N ASN A 39 1.87 16.71 21.56
CA ASN A 39 2.84 16.93 22.62
C ASN A 39 2.29 17.85 23.72
N ASP A 40 1.61 18.93 23.36
CA ASP A 40 1.00 19.86 24.32
C ASP A 40 -0.09 19.17 25.14
N TYR A 41 -0.90 18.32 24.51
CA TYR A 41 -1.90 17.51 25.19
C TYR A 41 -1.28 16.56 26.21
N VAL A 42 -0.23 15.82 25.81
CA VAL A 42 0.50 14.92 26.70
C VAL A 42 1.18 15.69 27.84
N ALA A 43 1.74 16.87 27.58
CA ALA A 43 2.39 17.68 28.62
C ALA A 43 1.40 18.21 29.66
N TYR A 44 0.19 18.59 29.24
CA TYR A 44 -0.81 19.18 30.14
C TYR A 44 -1.63 18.12 30.90
N TYR A 45 -2.01 17.03 30.22
CA TYR A 45 -2.91 16.01 30.77
C TYR A 45 -2.20 14.68 31.12
N GLY A 46 -1.02 14.41 30.58
CA GLY A 46 -0.26 13.16 30.76
C GLY A 46 0.56 13.08 32.05
N LYS A 47 0.04 13.59 33.17
CA LYS A 47 0.74 13.56 34.48
C LYS A 47 0.99 12.15 35.00
N GLU A 48 0.19 11.17 34.58
CA GLU A 48 0.54 9.77 34.73
C GLU A 48 1.27 9.31 33.48
N LYS A 49 2.59 9.13 33.61
CA LYS A 49 3.34 8.31 32.66
C LYS A 49 2.84 6.88 32.83
N SER A 50 1.70 6.53 32.23
CA SER A 50 1.54 5.14 31.82
C SER A 50 2.77 4.86 30.98
N ALA A 51 3.60 3.91 31.41
CA ALA A 51 4.66 3.41 30.57
C ALA A 51 4.00 3.18 29.22
N ARG A 52 4.46 3.89 28.18
CA ARG A 52 4.00 3.59 26.83
C ARG A 52 4.42 2.15 26.62
N GLU A 53 3.51 1.22 26.83
CA GLU A 53 3.68 -0.14 26.38
C GLU A 53 3.77 0.01 24.88
N ILE A 54 5.02 -0.01 24.38
CA ILE A 54 5.29 -0.21 22.97
C ILE A 54 4.88 -1.66 22.76
N LEU A 55 3.57 -1.85 22.62
CA LEU A 55 3.04 -3.10 22.12
C LEU A 55 3.70 -3.29 20.76
N PRO A 56 4.18 -4.51 20.44
CA PRO A 56 4.71 -4.80 19.12
C PRO A 56 3.62 -4.44 18.12
N VAL A 57 3.79 -3.31 17.43
CA VAL A 57 2.86 -2.86 16.41
C VAL A 57 3.07 -3.80 15.23
N LYS A 58 2.13 -4.73 15.03
CA LYS A 58 2.10 -5.52 13.80
C LYS A 58 1.82 -4.58 12.65
N THR A 59 2.75 -4.49 11.72
CA THR A 59 2.54 -3.75 10.48
C THR A 59 1.66 -4.58 9.55
N ASP A 60 0.88 -3.94 8.68
CA ASP A 60 0.16 -4.62 7.60
C ASP A 60 1.07 -5.57 6.80
N GLN A 61 2.33 -5.18 6.57
CA GLN A 61 3.32 -6.01 5.90
C GLN A 61 3.70 -7.27 6.69
N ASP A 62 3.78 -7.18 8.01
CA ASP A 62 4.09 -8.32 8.87
C ASP A 62 2.92 -9.30 8.89
N THR A 63 1.70 -8.77 8.97
CA THR A 63 0.46 -9.54 8.86
C THR A 63 0.37 -10.30 7.53
N ILE A 64 0.73 -9.64 6.42
CA ILE A 64 0.74 -10.29 5.10
C ILE A 64 1.79 -11.41 5.05
N ARG A 65 3.00 -11.19 5.59
CA ARG A 65 4.06 -12.20 5.63
C ARG A 65 3.68 -13.41 6.48
N GLU A 66 3.08 -13.19 7.65
CA GLU A 66 2.62 -14.25 8.56
C GLU A 66 1.48 -15.08 7.96
N GLY A 67 0.53 -14.42 7.30
CA GLY A 67 -0.66 -15.07 6.76
C GLY A 67 -0.52 -15.64 5.34
N TYR A 68 0.57 -15.35 4.63
CA TYR A 68 0.72 -15.74 3.23
C TYR A 68 0.80 -17.27 3.07
N ARG A 69 -0.08 -17.82 2.24
CA ARG A 69 0.02 -19.20 1.73
C ARG A 69 -0.03 -19.18 0.22
N PHE A 70 0.84 -19.97 -0.39
CA PHE A 70 0.95 -20.07 -1.84
C PHE A 70 -0.32 -20.69 -2.47
N ILE A 71 -0.96 -21.63 -1.78
CA ILE A 71 -2.25 -22.22 -2.18
C ILE A 71 -3.21 -22.01 -1.02
N MET A 72 -4.27 -21.22 -1.25
CA MET A 72 -5.36 -21.01 -0.30
C MET A 72 -6.46 -22.04 -0.60
N THR A 73 -6.81 -22.88 0.39
CA THR A 73 -7.91 -23.86 0.27
C THR A 73 -9.22 -23.23 0.73
N GLU A 74 -10.37 -23.77 0.30
CA GLU A 74 -11.71 -23.28 0.68
C GLU A 74 -11.93 -23.23 2.21
N GLU A 75 -11.20 -24.05 2.98
CA GLU A 75 -11.20 -24.04 4.44
C GLU A 75 -10.57 -22.78 5.04
N ASP A 76 -9.59 -22.16 4.37
CA ASP A 76 -8.95 -20.91 4.82
C ASP A 76 -9.87 -19.69 4.64
N ASP A 77 -10.87 -19.81 3.77
CA ASP A 77 -11.91 -18.79 3.53
C ASP A 77 -12.92 -18.66 4.67
N MET A 78 -12.94 -19.63 5.59
CA MET A 78 -13.83 -19.64 6.75
C MET A 78 -13.36 -18.73 7.89
N ASN A 79 -12.08 -18.31 7.89
CA ASN A 79 -11.53 -17.48 8.95
C ASN A 79 -11.85 -15.99 8.77
N ARG A 80 -12.71 -15.46 9.64
CA ARG A 80 -13.22 -14.07 9.57
C ARG A 80 -12.29 -13.00 10.11
N SER A 81 -11.07 -13.34 10.54
CA SER A 81 -10.12 -12.36 11.07
C SER A 81 -9.80 -11.29 10.03
N TRP A 82 -9.65 -10.04 10.48
CA TRP A 82 -9.31 -8.92 9.59
C TRP A 82 -7.97 -9.15 8.87
N GLU A 83 -7.03 -9.83 9.53
CA GLU A 83 -5.70 -10.18 9.00
C GLU A 83 -5.82 -11.09 7.77
N HIS A 84 -6.69 -12.11 7.84
CA HIS A 84 -6.94 -13.02 6.73
C HIS A 84 -7.64 -12.30 5.57
N LYS A 85 -8.56 -11.37 5.85
CA LYS A 85 -9.18 -10.54 4.81
C LYS A 85 -8.18 -9.63 4.11
N LEU A 86 -7.20 -9.09 4.85
CA LEU A 86 -6.12 -8.28 4.28
C LEU A 86 -5.22 -9.12 3.37
N VAL A 87 -4.78 -10.29 3.85
CA VAL A 87 -3.97 -11.25 3.07
C VAL A 87 -4.73 -11.69 1.81
N LYS A 88 -6.00 -12.05 1.94
CA LYS A 88 -6.84 -12.46 0.80
C LYS A 88 -6.95 -11.35 -0.25
N ARG A 89 -7.27 -10.12 0.15
CA ARG A 89 -7.31 -8.98 -0.78
C ARG A 89 -5.97 -8.74 -1.47
N TYR A 90 -4.86 -8.93 -0.75
CA TYR A 90 -3.53 -8.80 -1.34
C TYR A 90 -3.25 -9.93 -2.34
N TYR A 91 -3.66 -11.15 -2.03
CA TYR A 91 -3.54 -12.33 -2.90
C TYR A 91 -4.43 -12.22 -4.15
N ASP A 92 -5.69 -11.79 -4.00
CA ASP A 92 -6.62 -11.56 -5.12
C ASP A 92 -6.11 -10.44 -6.05
N LYS A 93 -5.38 -9.47 -5.49
CA LYS A 93 -4.70 -8.41 -6.22
C LYS A 93 -3.34 -8.86 -6.80
N LEU A 94 -2.84 -10.05 -6.47
CA LEU A 94 -1.63 -10.58 -7.09
C LEU A 94 -2.02 -11.03 -8.50
N PHE A 95 -2.05 -10.07 -9.41
CA PHE A 95 -2.70 -10.26 -10.69
C PHE A 95 -2.01 -11.33 -11.52
N LYS A 96 -2.85 -12.20 -12.08
CA LYS A 96 -2.52 -12.98 -13.26
C LYS A 96 -2.63 -12.08 -14.51
N GLU A 97 -2.00 -10.91 -14.50
CA GLU A 97 -2.17 -9.91 -15.57
C GLU A 97 -1.53 -10.33 -16.89
N TYR A 98 -0.47 -11.14 -16.83
CA TYR A 98 0.27 -11.56 -18.01
C TYR A 98 0.41 -13.08 -18.05
N CYS A 99 0.05 -13.65 -19.20
CA CYS A 99 0.26 -15.05 -19.53
C CYS A 99 1.47 -15.22 -20.47
N ILE A 100 2.04 -16.42 -20.47
CA ILE A 100 3.07 -16.84 -21.43
C ILE A 100 2.39 -17.61 -22.55
N ALA A 101 2.72 -17.26 -23.78
CA ALA A 101 2.29 -17.97 -24.96
C ALA A 101 3.36 -18.96 -25.43
N ASP A 102 2.95 -20.18 -25.75
CA ASP A 102 3.74 -21.10 -26.56
C ASP A 102 3.26 -20.99 -28.00
N MET A 103 4.04 -20.27 -28.81
CA MET A 103 3.76 -20.04 -30.22
C MET A 103 4.43 -21.08 -31.13
N SER A 104 5.02 -22.17 -30.60
CA SER A 104 5.77 -23.14 -31.41
C SER A 104 4.97 -23.71 -32.60
N HIS A 105 3.65 -23.79 -32.47
CA HIS A 105 2.74 -24.30 -33.49
C HIS A 105 1.81 -23.24 -34.09
N TYR A 106 2.19 -21.96 -34.03
CA TYR A 106 1.36 -20.85 -34.51
C TYR A 106 0.97 -21.00 -36.00
N LYS A 107 1.87 -21.54 -36.84
CA LYS A 107 1.61 -21.81 -38.27
C LYS A 107 0.48 -22.81 -38.51
N THR A 108 0.19 -23.66 -37.53
CA THR A 108 -0.93 -24.61 -37.57
C THR A 108 -2.19 -24.08 -36.87
N GLY A 109 -2.20 -22.79 -36.50
CA GLY A 109 -3.29 -22.14 -35.78
C GLY A 109 -3.40 -22.55 -34.31
N LYS A 110 -2.40 -23.24 -33.76
CA LYS A 110 -2.39 -23.70 -32.37
C LYS A 110 -1.49 -22.81 -31.53
N ILE A 111 -2.06 -22.18 -30.51
CA ILE A 111 -1.34 -21.38 -29.52
C ILE A 111 -1.68 -21.96 -28.14
N GLY A 112 -0.64 -22.28 -27.35
CA GLY A 112 -0.81 -22.68 -25.97
C GLY A 112 -0.65 -21.48 -25.05
N LEU A 113 -1.52 -21.31 -24.08
CA LEU A 113 -1.39 -20.24 -23.07
C LEU A 113 -1.24 -20.87 -21.71
N ARG A 114 -0.37 -20.27 -20.89
CA ARG A 114 -0.24 -20.64 -19.48
C ARG A 114 0.06 -19.43 -18.62
N TRP A 115 -0.26 -19.55 -17.34
CA TRP A 115 0.17 -18.58 -16.35
C TRP A 115 1.67 -18.65 -16.09
N ARG A 116 2.22 -17.50 -15.68
CA ARG A 116 3.63 -17.37 -15.31
C ARG A 116 3.93 -18.10 -14.01
N THR A 117 5.11 -18.67 -13.93
CA THR A 117 5.68 -19.19 -12.68
C THR A 117 6.39 -18.07 -11.91
N GLU A 118 6.62 -18.27 -10.61
CA GLU A 118 7.30 -17.28 -9.75
C GLU A 118 8.62 -16.77 -10.36
N LYS A 119 9.46 -17.67 -10.86
CA LYS A 119 10.74 -17.33 -11.49
C LYS A 119 10.58 -16.41 -12.71
N GLU A 120 9.52 -16.61 -13.48
CA GLU A 120 9.22 -15.83 -14.70
C GLU A 120 8.62 -14.47 -14.38
N VAL A 121 7.85 -14.38 -13.30
CA VAL A 121 7.35 -13.10 -12.78
C VAL A 121 8.54 -12.27 -12.27
N ILE A 122 9.46 -12.87 -11.51
CA ILE A 122 10.68 -12.19 -11.05
C ILE A 122 11.56 -11.76 -12.22
N ALA A 123 11.66 -12.59 -13.26
CA ALA A 123 12.40 -12.26 -14.48
C ALA A 123 11.70 -11.22 -15.38
N GLY A 124 10.44 -10.86 -15.11
CA GLY A 124 9.68 -9.91 -15.92
C GLY A 124 9.21 -10.44 -17.27
N LYS A 125 9.17 -11.77 -17.48
CA LYS A 125 8.63 -12.37 -18.73
C LYS A 125 7.17 -11.98 -18.93
N GLY A 126 6.84 -11.58 -20.15
CA GLY A 126 5.52 -11.07 -20.52
C GLY A 126 5.25 -9.61 -20.17
N GLN A 127 6.15 -8.91 -19.46
CA GLN A 127 6.02 -7.48 -19.14
C GLN A 127 7.19 -6.65 -19.67
N PHE A 128 8.42 -7.06 -19.35
CA PHE A 128 9.66 -6.43 -19.79
C PHE A 128 10.43 -7.28 -20.80
N VAL A 129 10.14 -8.58 -20.84
CA VAL A 129 10.69 -9.56 -21.76
C VAL A 129 9.54 -10.19 -22.55
N CYS A 130 9.78 -10.63 -23.78
CA CYS A 130 8.79 -11.30 -24.63
C CYS A 130 8.03 -12.41 -23.88
N GLY A 131 6.70 -12.42 -24.06
CA GLY A 131 5.80 -13.40 -23.46
C GLY A 131 5.84 -14.78 -24.14
N ASN A 132 6.62 -14.98 -25.20
CA ASN A 132 6.78 -16.28 -25.83
C ASN A 132 7.76 -17.16 -25.02
N LYS A 133 7.38 -18.41 -24.74
CA LYS A 133 8.19 -19.39 -23.99
C LYS A 133 9.63 -19.51 -24.49
N HIS A 134 9.83 -19.41 -25.80
CA HIS A 134 11.11 -19.58 -26.49
C HIS A 134 11.77 -18.27 -26.92
N CYS A 135 11.29 -17.13 -26.42
CA CYS A 135 11.83 -15.81 -26.74
C CYS A 135 12.33 -15.09 -25.47
N ASP A 136 13.43 -14.37 -25.63
CA ASP A 136 14.07 -13.55 -24.59
C ASP A 136 14.35 -12.11 -25.09
N HIS A 137 13.64 -11.65 -26.13
CA HIS A 137 13.75 -10.26 -26.60
C HIS A 137 13.08 -9.28 -25.64
N GLU A 138 13.73 -8.14 -25.42
CA GLU A 138 13.26 -7.06 -24.52
C GLU A 138 12.81 -5.81 -25.30
N ASP A 139 13.26 -5.65 -26.55
CA ASP A 139 12.98 -4.47 -27.37
C ASP A 139 11.74 -4.65 -28.25
N GLY A 140 10.96 -3.56 -28.44
CA GLY A 140 9.83 -3.53 -29.38
C GLY A 140 8.59 -4.30 -28.93
N LEU A 141 8.47 -4.58 -27.63
CA LEU A 141 7.34 -5.33 -27.07
C LEU A 141 6.04 -4.56 -27.17
N SER A 142 5.00 -5.21 -27.69
CA SER A 142 3.63 -4.68 -27.71
C SER A 142 2.71 -5.54 -26.85
N SER A 143 1.94 -4.90 -25.98
CA SER A 143 0.94 -5.56 -25.14
C SER A 143 -0.40 -5.67 -25.89
N TYR A 144 -0.90 -6.89 -26.03
CA TYR A 144 -2.21 -7.20 -26.61
C TYR A 144 -3.14 -7.74 -25.53
N GLU A 145 -4.33 -7.16 -25.42
CA GLU A 145 -5.37 -7.69 -24.55
C GLU A 145 -6.09 -8.84 -25.25
N ALA A 146 -6.05 -10.03 -24.67
CA ALA A 146 -6.85 -11.16 -25.11
C ALA A 146 -8.08 -11.27 -24.22
N SER A 147 -9.27 -11.01 -24.78
CA SER A 147 -10.53 -11.21 -24.05
C SER A 147 -10.89 -12.70 -24.08
N PHE A 148 -10.57 -13.44 -23.01
CA PHE A 148 -11.12 -14.78 -22.82
C PHE A 148 -12.52 -14.67 -22.23
N TYR A 149 -13.54 -15.00 -23.03
CA TYR A 149 -14.92 -15.08 -22.55
C TYR A 149 -15.11 -16.42 -21.83
N ALA A 150 -14.62 -16.52 -20.60
CA ALA A 150 -14.96 -17.59 -19.68
C ALA A 150 -15.82 -17.00 -18.54
N PRO A 151 -16.90 -17.67 -18.11
CA PRO A 151 -17.90 -17.11 -17.19
C PRO A 151 -17.35 -16.70 -15.81
N ASP A 152 -16.17 -17.20 -15.41
CA ASP A 152 -15.58 -16.99 -14.08
C ASP A 152 -14.19 -16.33 -14.11
N ILE A 153 -13.72 -15.82 -15.25
CA ILE A 153 -12.40 -15.20 -15.38
C ILE A 153 -12.60 -13.74 -15.78
N SER A 154 -12.08 -12.82 -14.95
CA SER A 154 -12.05 -11.40 -15.27
C SER A 154 -11.41 -11.20 -16.65
N PRO A 155 -12.04 -10.45 -17.56
CA PRO A 155 -11.44 -10.16 -18.85
C PRO A 155 -10.30 -9.19 -18.57
N ILE A 156 -9.05 -9.59 -18.81
CA ILE A 156 -7.87 -8.78 -19.18
C ILE A 156 -6.66 -9.67 -18.86
N ASP A 157 -6.26 -10.49 -19.84
CA ASP A 157 -4.95 -11.12 -19.83
C ASP A 157 -4.14 -10.45 -20.93
N ILE A 158 -3.11 -9.72 -20.53
CA ILE A 158 -2.24 -8.95 -21.40
C ILE A 158 -1.11 -9.88 -21.86
N LEU A 159 -0.98 -10.06 -23.17
CA LEU A 159 0.15 -10.73 -23.81
C LEU A 159 1.12 -9.67 -24.33
N ALA A 160 2.32 -9.52 -23.74
CA ALA A 160 3.39 -8.77 -24.40
C ALA A 160 4.05 -9.66 -25.47
N ILE A 161 3.74 -9.41 -26.73
CA ILE A 161 4.31 -10.10 -27.88
C ILE A 161 4.97 -9.05 -28.76
N SER A 162 6.26 -9.27 -29.08
CA SER A 162 6.99 -8.56 -30.14
C SER A 162 6.68 -9.17 -31.50
#